data_AF-A0A813IDP5-F1
#
_entry.id   AF-A0A813IDP5-F1
#
_cell.length_a   1.000
_cell.length_b   1.000
_cell.length_c   1.000
_cell.angle_alpha   90.00
_cell.angle_beta   90.00
_cell.angle_gamma   90.00
#
_symmetry.space_group_name_H-M   'P 1'
#
loop_
_entity.id
_entity.type
_entity.pdbx_description
1 polymer ?
#
loop_
_entity_poly.entity_id
_entity_poly.type
_entity_poly.pdbx_seq_one_letter_code
_entity_poly.pdbx_strand_id
1 'polypeptide(L)'
;MFASCRNPGLLILAALLASSGEMVAAEPDRPSLMIQEVPEAMRLRGNAAWCNDPDETMRYVFPYPVEFRAAGYVWSAPKKDGSATELGVGVLLTKAELKGDAASAWETGYLVAKRFTPDALNSTFCACEYASRGLPGGPVVLSDYEVATVKNSAHLPFAEVCAPSARYCPSDNHTAFEVMGAAMTEVFTDCEYISAAEASKAPYVEGEAVAFSATATVEHGCMVLPLIGFLCIAVGLAVKVRRVLKQDDVSDDAHEGYLSIE
;
A
#
# COMPACT_ATOMS: atom_id res chain seq x y z
N MET A 1 -75.00 -17.82 -27.86
CA MET A 1 -73.85 -18.34 -27.08
C MET A 1 -72.60 -18.00 -27.85
N PHE A 2 -71.89 -16.92 -27.48
CA PHE A 2 -70.59 -16.57 -28.05
C PHE A 2 -69.60 -16.46 -26.90
N ALA A 3 -68.65 -17.40 -26.87
CA ALA A 3 -67.56 -17.43 -25.91
C ALA A 3 -66.47 -16.45 -26.38
N SER A 4 -66.18 -15.46 -25.55
CA SER A 4 -65.13 -14.46 -25.76
C SER A 4 -63.84 -14.96 -25.09
N CYS A 5 -62.86 -15.39 -25.89
CA CYS A 5 -61.49 -15.63 -25.43
C CYS A 5 -60.79 -14.29 -25.15
N ARG A 6 -60.46 -14.00 -23.89
CA ARG A 6 -59.52 -12.93 -23.52
C ARG A 6 -58.18 -13.54 -23.12
N ASN A 7 -57.15 -13.12 -23.84
CA ASN A 7 -55.75 -13.51 -23.71
C ASN A 7 -55.09 -12.69 -22.57
N PRO A 8 -54.59 -13.29 -21.48
CA PRO A 8 -53.99 -12.58 -20.35
C PRO A 8 -52.51 -12.19 -20.55
N GLY A 9 -51.92 -12.47 -21.72
CA GLY A 9 -50.47 -12.39 -21.92
C GLY A 9 -49.84 -11.01 -22.14
N LEU A 10 -50.56 -9.89 -22.04
CA LEU A 10 -50.07 -8.58 -22.51
C LEU A 10 -49.99 -7.46 -21.45
N LEU A 11 -50.00 -7.80 -20.15
CA LEU A 11 -49.96 -6.81 -19.07
C LEU A 11 -48.73 -6.88 -18.14
N ILE A 12 -47.80 -7.82 -18.38
CA ILE A 12 -46.60 -7.97 -17.52
C ILE A 12 -45.35 -7.30 -18.12
N LEU A 13 -45.34 -6.92 -19.41
CA LEU A 13 -44.16 -6.28 -20.03
C LEU A 13 -44.06 -4.75 -19.80
N ALA A 14 -45.12 -4.08 -19.35
CA ALA A 14 -45.10 -2.63 -19.13
C ALA A 14 -44.61 -2.21 -17.73
N ALA A 15 -44.53 -3.14 -16.77
CA ALA A 15 -44.07 -2.86 -15.41
C ALA A 15 -42.54 -3.02 -15.23
N LEU A 16 -41.82 -3.56 -16.22
CA LEU A 16 -40.37 -3.80 -16.17
C LEU A 16 -39.53 -2.66 -16.80
N LEU A 17 -40.17 -1.64 -17.38
CA LEU A 17 -39.47 -0.49 -17.99
C LEU A 17 -39.55 0.80 -17.14
N ALA A 18 -40.14 0.74 -15.93
CA ALA A 18 -40.23 1.86 -14.99
C ALA A 18 -39.22 1.76 -13.81
N SER A 19 -38.24 0.87 -13.93
CA SER A 19 -37.07 0.71 -13.07
C SER A 19 -35.87 0.94 -13.99
N SER A 20 -34.95 1.86 -13.81
CA SER A 20 -34.43 2.46 -12.59
C SER A 20 -33.70 3.73 -13.03
N GLY A 21 -34.42 4.86 -13.04
CA GLY A 21 -33.78 6.16 -13.06
C GLY A 21 -33.22 6.46 -11.67
N GLU A 22 -32.30 5.63 -11.18
CA GLU A 22 -31.47 6.00 -10.03
C GLU A 22 -30.67 7.22 -10.49
N MET A 23 -31.14 8.39 -10.05
CA MET A 23 -30.34 9.57 -10.03
C MET A 23 -29.10 9.21 -9.22
N VAL A 24 -28.01 8.88 -9.90
CA VAL A 24 -26.68 8.80 -9.30
C VAL A 24 -26.48 10.15 -8.66
N ALA A 25 -26.70 10.20 -7.34
CA ALA A 25 -26.48 11.41 -6.57
C ALA A 25 -25.07 11.85 -6.89
N ALA A 26 -24.93 13.09 -7.34
CA ALA A 26 -23.64 13.64 -7.76
C ALA A 26 -22.61 13.28 -6.70
N GLU A 27 -21.61 12.50 -7.09
CA GLU A 27 -20.65 11.97 -6.14
C GLU A 27 -20.00 13.17 -5.45
N PRO A 28 -20.09 13.26 -4.11
CA PRO A 28 -19.60 14.44 -3.40
C PRO A 28 -18.13 14.62 -3.74
N ASP A 29 -17.76 15.85 -4.11
CA ASP A 29 -16.43 16.24 -4.59
C ASP A 29 -15.33 15.47 -3.86
N ARG A 30 -14.67 14.55 -4.56
CA ARG A 30 -13.66 13.67 -3.95
C ARG A 30 -12.48 14.56 -3.58
N PRO A 31 -12.05 14.60 -2.31
CA PRO A 31 -10.88 15.38 -1.95
C PRO A 31 -9.68 14.86 -2.75
N SER A 32 -9.04 15.76 -3.49
CA SER A 32 -7.79 15.45 -4.18
C SER A 32 -6.71 15.23 -3.13
N LEU A 33 -6.45 13.96 -2.78
CA LEU A 33 -5.33 13.60 -1.91
C LEU A 33 -4.02 13.85 -2.63
N MET A 34 -3.07 14.45 -1.92
CA MET A 34 -1.71 14.66 -2.40
C MET A 34 -0.74 14.13 -1.35
N ILE A 35 0.41 13.62 -1.78
CA ILE A 35 1.47 13.21 -0.86
C ILE A 35 1.89 14.43 -0.04
N GLN A 36 1.85 14.28 1.28
CA GLN A 36 2.23 15.30 2.24
C GLN A 36 3.63 15.05 2.77
N GLU A 37 4.28 16.12 3.21
CA GLU A 37 5.55 15.98 3.89
C GLU A 37 5.36 15.43 5.32
N VAL A 38 6.26 14.54 5.73
CA VAL A 38 6.37 14.14 7.13
C VAL A 38 6.80 15.35 7.96
N PRO A 39 6.13 15.66 9.09
CA PRO A 39 6.51 16.74 9.99
C PRO A 39 7.95 16.60 10.49
N GLU A 40 8.65 17.71 10.69
CA GLU A 40 10.05 17.70 11.18
C GLU A 40 10.21 16.92 12.49
N ALA A 41 9.24 17.03 13.40
CA ALA A 41 9.20 16.28 14.67
C ALA A 41 9.17 14.75 14.49
N MET A 42 8.78 14.27 13.31
CA MET A 42 8.73 12.85 12.96
C MET A 42 9.86 12.43 12.02
N ARG A 43 10.68 13.35 11.51
CA ARG A 43 11.79 13.00 10.60
C ARG A 43 12.92 12.36 11.38
N LEU A 44 12.89 11.05 11.49
CA LEU A 44 13.80 10.27 12.33
C LEU A 44 14.23 8.96 11.65
N ARG A 45 15.40 8.48 12.05
CA ARG A 45 15.85 7.10 11.87
C ARG A 45 15.83 6.44 13.23
N GLY A 46 15.22 5.27 13.34
CA GLY A 46 15.17 4.54 14.60
C GLY A 46 14.97 3.06 14.35
N ASN A 47 14.61 2.34 15.41
CA ASN A 47 14.23 0.95 15.29
C ASN A 47 12.87 0.70 15.94
N ALA A 48 12.01 -0.04 15.27
CA ALA A 48 10.86 -0.65 15.92
C ALA A 48 11.41 -1.67 16.92
N ALA A 49 11.12 -1.47 18.20
CA ALA A 49 11.56 -2.35 19.28
C ALA A 49 10.42 -3.27 19.74
N TRP A 50 9.19 -2.90 19.44
CA TRP A 50 7.99 -3.64 19.82
C TRP A 50 6.84 -3.32 18.87
N CYS A 51 6.02 -4.33 18.61
CA CYS A 51 4.73 -4.17 17.95
C CYS A 51 3.70 -5.08 18.64
N ASN A 52 2.50 -4.58 18.93
CA ASN A 52 1.33 -5.44 19.10
C ASN A 52 0.57 -5.51 17.77
N ASP A 53 0.57 -6.70 17.19
CA ASP A 53 -0.41 -7.07 16.18
C ASP A 53 -1.47 -7.93 16.88
N PRO A 54 -2.73 -7.47 16.99
CA PRO A 54 -3.79 -8.23 17.65
C PRO A 54 -4.10 -9.56 16.95
N ASP A 55 -3.83 -9.67 15.65
CA ASP A 55 -4.15 -10.84 14.84
C ASP A 55 -2.95 -11.79 14.68
N GLU A 56 -1.72 -11.29 14.86
CA GLU A 56 -0.50 -12.08 14.66
C GLU A 56 0.60 -11.77 15.67
N THR A 57 0.49 -12.35 16.87
CA THR A 57 1.45 -12.17 17.97
C THR A 57 2.92 -12.34 17.50
N MET A 58 3.53 -11.20 17.17
CA MET A 58 4.90 -10.96 16.74
C MET A 58 5.39 -11.70 15.48
N ARG A 59 4.94 -11.26 14.30
CA ARG A 59 5.43 -11.69 12.96
C ARG A 59 6.93 -11.42 12.72
N TYR A 60 7.49 -10.37 13.32
CA TYR A 60 8.84 -9.88 12.99
C TYR A 60 9.90 -10.10 14.08
N VAL A 61 11.16 -10.14 13.64
CA VAL A 61 12.34 -10.08 14.51
C VAL A 61 12.58 -8.63 14.91
N PHE A 62 12.63 -8.37 16.21
CA PHE A 62 12.93 -7.06 16.78
C PHE A 62 14.37 -6.99 17.30
N PRO A 63 15.00 -5.80 17.29
CA PRO A 63 14.50 -4.57 16.68
C PRO A 63 14.71 -4.57 15.15
N TYR A 64 13.90 -3.81 14.40
CA TYR A 64 14.09 -3.61 12.96
C TYR A 64 14.11 -2.13 12.56
N PRO A 65 14.90 -1.74 11.55
CA PRO A 65 15.08 -0.34 11.20
C PRO A 65 13.84 0.27 10.54
N VAL A 66 13.57 1.51 10.92
CA VAL A 66 12.57 2.38 10.29
C VAL A 66 13.18 3.76 10.04
N GLU A 67 12.77 4.39 8.94
CA GLU A 67 13.24 5.72 8.59
C GLU A 67 12.10 6.59 8.05
N PHE A 68 11.79 7.66 8.77
CA PHE A 68 10.83 8.69 8.40
C PHE A 68 11.55 9.87 7.74
N ARG A 69 11.34 10.06 6.44
CA ARG A 69 11.94 11.11 5.60
C ARG A 69 10.88 12.13 5.19
N ALA A 70 11.27 13.21 4.49
CA ALA A 70 10.31 14.24 4.11
C ALA A 70 9.16 13.68 3.25
N ALA A 71 9.44 12.77 2.32
CA ALA A 71 8.44 12.24 1.38
C ALA A 71 7.61 11.05 1.88
N GLY A 72 7.85 10.57 3.10
CA GLY A 72 7.26 9.33 3.63
C GLY A 72 8.23 8.56 4.50
N TYR A 73 7.96 7.29 4.74
CA TYR A 73 8.79 6.43 5.57
C TYR A 73 9.05 5.06 4.92
N VAL A 74 10.13 4.41 5.34
CA VAL A 74 10.51 3.07 4.90
C VAL A 74 10.86 2.21 6.10
N TRP A 75 10.66 0.89 5.98
CA TRP A 75 11.05 -0.08 6.99
C TRP A 75 11.60 -1.35 6.36
N SER A 76 12.38 -2.10 7.15
CA SER A 76 12.90 -3.41 6.77
C SER A 76 12.72 -4.37 7.93
N ALA A 77 11.64 -5.15 7.93
CA ALA A 77 11.23 -6.01 9.04
C ALA A 77 11.43 -7.51 8.72
N PRO A 78 12.47 -8.16 9.27
CA PRO A 78 12.70 -9.60 9.05
C PRO A 78 11.59 -10.42 9.71
N LYS A 79 11.03 -11.40 9.00
CA LYS A 79 10.04 -12.32 9.58
C LYS A 79 10.70 -13.32 10.54
N LYS A 80 10.04 -13.65 11.65
CA LYS A 80 10.56 -14.60 12.64
C LYS A 80 10.78 -16.01 12.10
N ASP A 81 9.97 -16.42 11.13
CA ASP A 81 10.09 -17.73 10.47
C ASP A 81 11.27 -17.80 9.48
N GLY A 82 11.99 -16.68 9.27
CA GLY A 82 13.11 -16.58 8.35
C GLY A 82 12.72 -16.65 6.86
N SER A 83 11.43 -16.63 6.53
CA SER A 83 10.95 -16.81 5.15
C SER A 83 11.29 -15.63 4.24
N ALA A 84 11.31 -14.41 4.79
CA ALA A 84 11.60 -13.19 4.05
C ALA A 84 11.95 -12.03 5.00
N THR A 85 12.47 -10.95 4.41
CA THR A 85 12.47 -9.62 5.03
C THR A 85 11.41 -8.79 4.32
N GLU A 86 10.49 -8.22 5.10
CA GLU A 86 9.51 -7.28 4.59
C GLU A 86 10.18 -5.92 4.38
N LEU A 87 10.19 -5.45 3.14
CA LEU A 87 10.65 -4.11 2.76
C LEU A 87 9.43 -3.28 2.44
N GLY A 88 9.19 -2.24 3.23
CA GLY A 88 7.99 -1.44 3.11
C GLY A 88 8.26 0.04 2.88
N VAL A 89 7.26 0.68 2.29
CA VAL A 89 7.21 2.12 2.05
C VAL A 89 5.82 2.65 2.40
N GLY A 90 5.78 3.81 3.05
CA GLY A 90 4.57 4.50 3.46
C GLY A 90 4.64 5.99 3.11
N VAL A 91 3.50 6.59 2.75
CA VAL A 91 3.37 8.02 2.46
C VAL A 91 2.16 8.61 3.17
N LEU A 92 2.30 9.85 3.63
CA LEU A 92 1.20 10.61 4.22
C LEU A 92 0.33 11.18 3.11
N LEU A 93 -0.99 10.99 3.20
CA LEU A 93 -1.96 11.48 2.23
C LEU A 93 -2.79 12.66 2.74
N THR A 94 -2.83 12.87 4.06
CA THR A 94 -3.38 14.07 4.68
C THR A 94 -2.32 14.77 5.51
N LYS A 95 -2.50 16.08 5.71
CA LYS A 95 -1.55 16.87 6.47
C LYS A 95 -1.56 16.36 7.92
N ALA A 96 -0.37 16.06 8.42
CA ALA A 96 -0.17 15.73 9.82
C ALA A 96 -0.29 17.00 10.69
N GLU A 97 -1.28 17.01 11.58
CA GLU A 97 -1.51 18.12 12.52
C GLU A 97 -0.82 17.84 13.85
N LEU A 98 0.32 18.49 14.05
CA LEU A 98 1.06 18.39 15.31
C LEU A 98 0.33 19.11 16.44
N LYS A 99 -0.05 18.37 17.48
CA LYS A 99 -0.55 18.87 18.76
C LYS A 99 0.57 18.81 19.78
N GLY A 100 0.88 19.94 20.42
CA GLY A 100 1.99 20.05 21.38
C GLY A 100 3.20 20.78 20.80
N ASP A 101 4.37 20.56 21.40
CA ASP A 101 5.63 21.16 20.98
C ASP A 101 6.61 20.06 20.56
N ALA A 102 7.19 20.20 19.36
CA ALA A 102 8.13 19.26 18.77
C ALA A 102 9.34 18.98 19.66
N ALA A 103 9.75 19.95 20.48
CA ALA A 103 10.87 19.80 21.42
C ALA A 103 10.46 19.06 22.72
N SER A 104 9.17 18.91 22.99
CA SER A 104 8.63 18.29 24.20
C SER A 104 7.70 17.12 23.88
N ALA A 105 6.49 17.13 24.45
CA ALA A 105 5.47 16.14 24.17
C ALA A 105 4.67 16.57 22.94
N TRP A 106 4.43 15.64 22.02
CA TRP A 106 3.63 15.89 20.84
C TRP A 106 2.83 14.65 20.41
N GLU A 107 1.74 14.90 19.70
CA GLU A 107 0.92 13.90 19.01
C GLU A 107 0.59 14.45 17.61
N THR A 108 0.45 13.58 16.63
CA THR A 108 -0.12 13.93 15.33
C THR A 108 -0.92 12.77 14.76
N GLY A 109 -1.95 13.08 13.99
CA GLY A 109 -2.74 12.10 13.24
C GLY A 109 -2.71 12.40 11.74
N TYR A 110 -2.74 11.36 10.91
CA TYR A 110 -2.80 11.49 9.45
C TYR A 110 -3.32 10.20 8.78
N LEU A 111 -3.88 10.33 7.58
CA LEU A 111 -4.11 9.21 6.68
C LEU A 111 -2.80 8.83 6.01
N VAL A 112 -2.48 7.55 6.04
CA VAL A 112 -1.33 6.97 5.38
C VAL A 112 -1.76 6.00 4.28
N ALA A 113 -0.90 5.83 3.28
CA ALA A 113 -0.94 4.70 2.37
C ALA A 113 0.41 4.00 2.37
N LYS A 114 0.40 2.68 2.50
CA LYS A 114 1.61 1.87 2.61
C LYS A 114 1.53 0.60 1.77
N ARG A 115 2.68 0.08 1.38
CA ARG A 115 2.84 -1.22 0.69
C ARG A 115 4.17 -1.83 1.07
N PHE A 116 4.29 -3.15 0.91
CA PHE A 116 5.53 -3.85 1.21
C PHE A 116 5.77 -5.03 0.28
N THR A 117 7.00 -5.53 0.27
CA THR A 117 7.40 -6.74 -0.42
C THR A 117 8.16 -7.68 0.53
N PRO A 118 7.91 -9.00 0.50
CA PRO A 118 6.94 -9.67 -0.35
C PRO A 118 5.50 -9.50 0.17
N ASP A 119 4.60 -9.13 -0.73
CA ASP A 119 3.15 -9.20 -0.51
C ASP A 119 2.52 -10.08 -1.59
N ALA A 120 1.97 -11.23 -1.18
CA ALA A 120 1.32 -12.19 -2.07
C ALA A 120 0.08 -11.62 -2.77
N LEU A 121 -0.54 -10.58 -2.20
CA LEU A 121 -1.74 -9.95 -2.72
C LEU A 121 -1.46 -8.66 -3.49
N ASN A 122 -0.19 -8.22 -3.55
CA ASN A 122 0.23 -7.00 -4.24
C ASN A 122 -0.65 -5.79 -3.87
N SER A 123 -0.87 -5.61 -2.58
CA SER A 123 -1.88 -4.73 -2.00
C SER A 123 -1.30 -3.36 -1.64
N THR A 124 -2.22 -2.42 -1.47
CA THR A 124 -1.97 -1.15 -0.79
C THR A 124 -2.87 -1.10 0.44
N PHE A 125 -2.27 -0.74 1.56
CA PHE A 125 -2.93 -0.59 2.85
C PHE A 125 -3.17 0.89 3.09
N CYS A 126 -4.40 1.25 3.43
CA CYS A 126 -4.81 2.59 3.79
C CYS A 126 -5.15 2.60 5.28
N ALA A 127 -4.55 3.50 6.04
CA ALA A 127 -4.63 3.49 7.49
C ALA A 127 -4.71 4.90 8.08
N CYS A 128 -5.33 5.01 9.24
CA CYS A 128 -5.25 6.21 10.06
C CYS A 128 -4.14 5.99 11.09
N GLU A 129 -3.06 6.74 10.96
CA GLU A 129 -1.90 6.65 11.84
C GLU A 129 -1.90 7.80 12.84
N TYR A 130 -1.57 7.49 14.09
CA TYR A 130 -1.38 8.44 15.18
C TYR A 130 -0.01 8.23 15.81
N ALA A 131 0.90 9.16 15.58
CA ALA A 131 2.23 9.14 16.16
C ALA A 131 2.29 10.08 17.36
N SER A 132 2.97 9.66 18.43
CA SER A 132 3.17 10.48 19.61
C SER A 132 4.53 10.26 20.25
N ARG A 133 4.99 11.27 20.99
CA ARG A 133 6.15 11.20 21.89
C ARG A 133 5.78 11.88 23.19
N GLY A 134 5.93 11.16 24.31
CA GLY A 134 5.57 11.69 25.62
C GLY A 134 6.62 12.60 26.27
N LEU A 135 7.91 12.37 26.02
CA LEU A 135 9.03 13.11 26.61
C LEU A 135 10.18 13.28 25.60
N PRO A 136 11.01 14.34 25.73
CA PRO A 136 12.21 14.50 24.92
C PRO A 136 13.13 13.28 25.03
N GLY A 137 13.55 12.72 23.89
CA GLY A 137 14.38 11.50 23.83
C GLY A 137 13.65 10.21 24.20
N GLY A 138 12.36 10.28 24.55
CA GLY A 138 11.51 9.11 24.75
C GLY A 138 11.18 8.39 23.43
N PRO A 139 10.60 7.18 23.52
CA PRO A 139 10.16 6.45 22.34
C PRO A 139 9.09 7.23 21.57
N VAL A 140 9.03 6.97 20.26
CA VAL A 140 7.87 7.36 19.44
C VAL A 140 6.92 6.17 19.40
N VAL A 141 5.65 6.41 19.71
CA VAL A 141 4.60 5.41 19.67
C VAL A 141 3.70 5.72 18.49
N LEU A 142 3.53 4.75 17.60
CA LEU A 142 2.67 4.84 16.43
C LEU A 142 1.50 3.87 16.60
N SER A 143 0.28 4.38 16.56
CA SER A 143 -0.94 3.57 16.50
C SER A 143 -1.49 3.62 15.07
N ASP A 144 -1.63 2.45 14.46
CA ASP A 144 -2.07 2.24 13.09
C ASP A 144 -3.44 1.54 13.09
N TYR A 145 -4.44 2.25 12.58
CA TYR A 145 -5.79 1.74 12.39
C TYR A 145 -6.06 1.50 10.91
N GLU A 146 -6.04 0.23 10.48
CA GLU A 146 -6.32 -0.13 9.10
C GLU A 146 -7.77 0.25 8.72
N VAL A 147 -7.91 1.03 7.67
CA VAL A 147 -9.21 1.43 7.10
C VAL A 147 -9.58 0.55 5.91
N ALA A 148 -8.59 0.23 5.08
CA ALA A 148 -8.79 -0.59 3.90
C ALA A 148 -7.51 -1.29 3.46
N THR A 149 -7.64 -2.54 3.02
CA THR A 149 -6.65 -3.25 2.22
C THR A 149 -7.16 -3.40 0.80
N VAL A 150 -6.53 -2.70 -0.15
CA VAL A 150 -6.88 -2.78 -1.58
C VAL A 150 -5.93 -3.78 -2.25
N LYS A 151 -6.46 -4.92 -2.69
CA LYS A 151 -5.66 -5.98 -3.30
C LYS A 151 -5.30 -5.65 -4.75
N ASN A 152 -4.16 -6.16 -5.22
CA ASN A 152 -3.63 -5.95 -6.58
C ASN A 152 -3.41 -4.49 -6.97
N SER A 153 -3.30 -3.57 -6.01
CA SER A 153 -3.19 -2.13 -6.27
C SER A 153 -1.79 -1.56 -6.06
N ALA A 154 -0.78 -2.34 -5.65
CA ALA A 154 0.53 -1.76 -5.32
C ALA A 154 1.23 -1.08 -6.50
N HIS A 155 0.79 -1.32 -7.74
CA HIS A 155 1.28 -0.66 -8.95
C HIS A 155 0.58 0.70 -9.24
N LEU A 156 -0.50 1.01 -8.54
CA LEU A 156 -1.28 2.25 -8.70
C LEU A 156 -0.75 3.35 -7.77
N PRO A 157 -1.02 4.63 -8.07
CA PRO A 157 -0.66 5.74 -7.19
C PRO A 157 -1.37 5.65 -5.83
N PHE A 158 -0.63 5.82 -4.73
CA PHE A 158 -1.17 5.77 -3.37
C PHE A 158 -2.40 6.66 -3.14
N ALA A 159 -2.35 7.90 -3.63
CA ALA A 159 -3.43 8.87 -3.48
C ALA A 159 -4.72 8.41 -4.17
N GLU A 160 -4.63 7.76 -5.33
CA GLU A 160 -5.79 7.23 -6.05
C GLU A 160 -6.42 6.06 -5.30
N VAL A 161 -5.60 5.14 -4.80
CA VAL A 161 -6.05 3.93 -4.11
C VAL A 161 -6.75 4.25 -2.79
N CYS A 162 -6.20 5.18 -2.01
CA CYS A 162 -6.73 5.53 -0.70
C CYS A 162 -7.65 6.77 -0.68
N ALA A 163 -7.92 7.40 -1.84
CA ALA A 163 -8.89 8.50 -1.95
C ALA A 163 -10.27 8.19 -1.34
N PRO A 164 -10.85 6.98 -1.52
CA PRO A 164 -12.11 6.62 -0.86
C PRO A 164 -12.01 6.65 0.67
N SER A 165 -10.80 6.49 1.22
CA SER A 165 -10.57 6.39 2.66
C SER A 165 -10.32 7.73 3.36
N ALA A 166 -10.25 8.84 2.60
CA ALA A 166 -9.92 10.19 3.09
C ALA A 166 -10.76 10.69 4.27
N ARG A 167 -11.98 10.19 4.42
CA ARG A 167 -12.97 10.71 5.38
C ARG A 167 -13.05 9.90 6.67
N TYR A 168 -12.32 8.79 6.79
CA TYR A 168 -12.51 7.88 7.92
C TYR A 168 -11.67 8.21 9.14
N CYS A 169 -10.59 9.00 9.02
CA CYS A 169 -9.67 9.21 10.14
C CYS A 169 -10.25 10.15 11.21
N PRO A 170 -10.41 9.68 12.46
CA PRO A 170 -10.78 10.54 13.57
C PRO A 170 -9.70 11.60 13.89
N SER A 171 -10.05 12.59 14.69
CA SER A 171 -9.17 13.73 15.00
C SER A 171 -8.01 13.41 15.94
N ASP A 172 -8.06 12.30 16.66
CA ASP A 172 -7.09 11.91 17.69
C ASP A 172 -7.13 10.40 17.94
N ASN A 173 -6.06 9.90 18.55
CA ASN A 173 -5.86 8.48 18.80
C ASN A 173 -6.94 7.89 19.71
N HIS A 174 -7.40 8.66 20.71
CA HIS A 174 -8.43 8.20 21.64
C HIS A 174 -9.76 7.94 20.92
N THR A 175 -10.22 8.91 20.11
CA THR A 175 -11.45 8.75 19.33
C THR A 175 -11.30 7.62 18.31
N ALA A 176 -10.12 7.46 17.70
CA ALA A 176 -9.83 6.34 16.81
C ALA A 176 -9.98 5.00 17.52
N PHE A 177 -9.43 4.85 18.72
CA PHE A 177 -9.61 3.66 19.54
C PHE A 177 -11.09 3.35 19.82
N GLU A 178 -11.86 4.37 20.20
CA GLU A 178 -13.28 4.19 20.53
C GLU A 178 -14.13 3.73 19.32
N VAL A 179 -13.82 4.21 18.11
CA VAL A 179 -14.65 3.96 16.93
C VAL A 179 -14.12 2.86 16.00
N MET A 180 -12.80 2.63 15.99
CA MET A 180 -12.12 1.67 15.11
C MET A 180 -11.65 0.41 15.85
N GLY A 181 -11.58 0.44 17.18
CA GLY A 181 -11.12 -0.68 18.01
C GLY A 181 -9.63 -0.61 18.35
N ALA A 182 -8.99 -1.76 18.54
CA ALA A 182 -7.57 -1.79 18.89
C ALA A 182 -6.70 -1.57 17.64
N ALA A 183 -5.74 -0.64 17.75
CA ALA A 183 -4.73 -0.43 16.71
C ALA A 183 -3.64 -1.50 16.74
N MET A 184 -2.97 -1.68 15.60
CA MET A 184 -1.58 -2.14 15.62
C MET A 184 -0.73 -1.01 16.21
N THR A 185 0.04 -1.25 17.28
CA THR A 185 0.90 -0.22 17.87
C THR A 185 2.35 -0.61 17.74
N GLU A 186 3.16 0.27 17.17
CA GLU A 186 4.61 0.15 17.09
C GLU A 186 5.27 1.14 18.05
N VAL A 187 6.34 0.69 18.70
CA VAL A 187 7.18 1.52 19.56
C VAL A 187 8.57 1.61 18.95
N PHE A 188 8.95 2.83 18.56
CA PHE A 188 10.26 3.13 18.01
C PHE A 188 11.21 3.65 19.10
N THR A 189 12.37 3.03 19.22
CA THR A 189 13.46 3.42 20.13
C THR A 189 14.70 3.83 19.34
N ASP A 190 15.72 4.32 20.05
CA ASP A 190 17.02 4.70 19.48
C ASP A 190 16.88 5.66 18.29
N CYS A 191 15.93 6.59 18.41
CA CYS A 191 15.56 7.49 17.33
C CYS A 191 16.52 8.68 17.25
N GLU A 192 17.14 8.86 16.09
CA GLU A 192 17.96 10.00 15.72
C GLU A 192 17.22 10.88 14.72
N TYR A 193 17.18 12.19 14.96
CA TYR A 193 16.55 13.13 14.02
C TYR A 193 17.37 13.25 12.74
N ILE A 194 16.66 13.23 11.62
CA ILE A 194 17.25 13.37 10.28
C ILE A 194 17.23 14.85 9.90
N SER A 195 18.40 15.38 9.52
CA SER A 195 18.51 16.77 9.06
C SER A 195 17.64 17.00 7.81
N ALA A 196 17.19 18.24 7.59
CA ALA A 196 16.40 18.58 6.40
C ALA A 196 17.07 18.17 5.08
N ALA A 197 18.40 18.33 4.98
CA ALA A 197 19.18 17.97 3.80
C ALA A 197 19.24 16.44 3.56
N GLU A 198 19.16 15.65 4.62
CA GLU A 198 19.09 14.19 4.51
C GLU A 198 17.66 13.70 4.29
N ALA A 199 16.68 14.36 4.90
CA ALA A 199 15.26 14.07 4.75
C ALA A 199 14.75 14.37 3.32
N SER A 200 15.36 15.33 2.62
CA SER A 200 15.03 15.66 1.22
C SER A 200 15.58 14.65 0.21
N LYS A 201 16.46 13.73 0.61
CA LYS A 201 16.89 12.64 -0.27
C LYS A 201 15.70 11.71 -0.46
N ALA A 202 15.41 11.36 -1.72
CA ALA A 202 14.38 10.39 -2.03
C ALA A 202 14.58 9.12 -1.16
N PRO A 203 13.51 8.53 -0.61
CA PRO A 203 13.63 7.28 0.13
C PRO A 203 14.35 6.26 -0.74
N TYR A 204 15.54 5.85 -0.30
CA TYR A 204 16.32 4.83 -0.98
C TYR A 204 15.64 3.49 -0.70
N VAL A 205 14.86 3.01 -1.66
CA VAL A 205 14.38 1.62 -1.65
C VAL A 205 15.46 0.79 -2.34
N GLU A 206 16.28 0.12 -1.53
CA GLU A 206 17.31 -0.78 -2.01
C GLU A 206 16.64 -1.92 -2.82
N GLY A 207 16.72 -1.84 -4.16
CA GLY A 207 16.17 -2.86 -5.06
C GLY A 207 15.02 -2.43 -5.97
N GLU A 208 14.44 -1.25 -5.80
CA GLU A 208 13.65 -0.62 -6.87
C GLU A 208 14.56 0.33 -7.64
N ALA A 209 14.90 -0.05 -8.88
CA ALA A 209 15.15 0.93 -9.90
C ALA A 209 13.87 1.77 -10.03
N VAL A 210 13.74 2.80 -9.20
CA VAL A 210 12.75 3.84 -9.38
C VAL A 210 13.14 4.52 -10.68
N ALA A 211 12.64 3.99 -11.80
CA ALA A 211 12.65 4.64 -13.09
C ALA A 211 11.64 5.80 -13.05
N PHE A 212 11.84 6.76 -12.14
CA PHE A 212 11.21 8.07 -12.18
C PHE A 212 12.13 9.01 -12.96
N SER A 213 12.29 8.74 -14.26
CA SER A 213 12.63 9.76 -15.25
C SER A 213 12.30 9.26 -16.64
N ALA A 214 11.02 9.42 -17.01
CA ALA A 214 10.61 9.45 -18.42
C ALA A 214 9.81 10.74 -18.68
N THR A 215 10.36 11.89 -18.28
CA THR A 215 10.08 13.13 -19.00
C THR A 215 11.22 13.35 -19.97
N ALA A 216 11.26 12.55 -21.05
CA ALA A 216 11.81 13.05 -22.29
C ALA A 216 10.84 14.13 -22.75
N THR A 217 11.14 15.38 -22.42
CA THR A 217 10.58 16.54 -23.10
C THR A 217 10.96 16.40 -24.58
N VAL A 218 10.07 15.82 -25.37
CA VAL A 218 10.08 15.97 -26.82
C VAL A 218 9.57 17.38 -27.08
N GLU A 219 10.45 18.36 -26.88
CA GLU A 219 10.23 19.68 -27.42
C GLU A 219 10.09 19.55 -28.93
N HIS A 220 8.97 20.09 -29.40
CA HIS A 220 8.57 20.12 -30.78
C HIS A 220 9.61 20.89 -31.60
N GLY A 221 10.42 20.19 -32.38
CA GLY A 221 11.42 20.78 -33.25
C GLY A 221 11.56 20.01 -34.56
N CYS A 222 10.82 20.45 -35.56
CA CYS A 222 10.98 20.18 -36.99
C CYS A 222 10.69 18.76 -37.53
N MET A 223 9.60 18.72 -38.32
CA MET A 223 9.38 17.80 -39.42
C MET A 223 10.63 17.68 -40.32
N VAL A 224 11.27 16.51 -40.34
CA VAL A 224 11.89 15.96 -41.55
C VAL A 224 11.73 14.43 -41.51
N LEU A 225 10.71 13.92 -42.20
CA LEU A 225 10.60 12.52 -42.66
C LEU A 225 11.60 12.27 -43.82
N PRO A 226 11.78 11.04 -44.32
CA PRO A 226 12.02 9.72 -43.70
C PRO A 226 13.27 9.06 -44.36
N LEU A 227 13.49 7.76 -44.12
CA LEU A 227 14.54 6.87 -44.70
C LEU A 227 15.81 6.76 -43.86
N ILE A 228 15.87 5.68 -43.08
CA ILE A 228 17.03 4.84 -42.74
C ILE A 228 16.65 4.17 -41.41
N GLY A 229 16.45 2.85 -41.41
CA GLY A 229 16.20 2.14 -40.16
C GLY A 229 15.49 0.80 -40.25
N PHE A 230 15.18 0.28 -41.42
CA PHE A 230 14.71 -1.11 -41.61
C PHE A 230 15.80 -2.18 -41.35
N LEU A 231 16.90 -1.85 -40.65
CA LEU A 231 18.08 -2.70 -40.51
C LEU A 231 18.33 -3.27 -39.10
N CYS A 232 17.34 -3.27 -38.20
CA CYS A 232 17.49 -3.89 -36.87
C CYS A 232 16.46 -5.00 -36.55
N ILE A 233 15.56 -5.35 -37.46
CA ILE A 233 14.58 -6.44 -37.25
C ILE A 233 15.13 -7.81 -37.70
N ALA A 234 16.37 -7.88 -38.21
CA ALA A 234 16.93 -9.12 -38.77
C ALA A 234 17.85 -9.94 -37.83
N VAL A 235 17.99 -9.61 -36.54
CA VAL A 235 18.89 -10.37 -35.62
C VAL A 235 18.14 -11.06 -34.46
N GLY A 236 16.83 -10.88 -34.32
CA GLY A 236 16.03 -11.44 -33.21
C GLY A 236 15.39 -12.81 -33.47
N LEU A 237 15.59 -13.42 -34.63
CA LEU A 237 14.96 -14.71 -35.01
C LEU A 237 16.02 -15.81 -35.21
N ALA A 238 16.86 -16.04 -34.19
CA ALA A 238 17.82 -17.16 -34.18
C ALA A 238 18.01 -17.82 -32.81
N VAL A 239 17.06 -17.68 -31.87
CA VAL A 239 17.06 -18.43 -30.61
C VAL A 239 15.67 -18.99 -30.33
N LYS A 240 15.16 -19.81 -31.26
CA LYS A 240 13.97 -20.63 -31.01
C LYS A 240 14.04 -21.99 -31.69
N VAL A 241 15.15 -22.71 -31.55
CA VAL A 241 15.19 -24.17 -31.80
C VAL A 241 16.27 -24.81 -30.93
N ARG A 242 15.89 -25.31 -29.75
CA ARG A 242 16.40 -26.53 -29.08
C ARG A 242 16.02 -26.49 -27.60
N ARG A 243 14.88 -27.09 -27.28
CA ARG A 243 14.62 -27.90 -26.08
C ARG A 243 13.18 -28.39 -26.14
N VAL A 244 12.95 -29.33 -27.03
CA VAL A 244 11.94 -30.37 -26.87
C VAL A 244 12.70 -31.69 -26.99
N LEU A 245 12.28 -32.67 -26.19
CA LEU A 245 12.83 -34.02 -26.01
C LEU A 245 13.90 -34.16 -24.91
N LYS A 246 13.42 -34.25 -23.67
CA LYS A 246 13.72 -35.46 -22.88
C LYS A 246 12.59 -35.73 -21.90
N GLN A 247 11.70 -36.60 -22.36
CA GLN A 247 10.80 -37.40 -21.55
C GLN A 247 11.55 -38.71 -21.33
N ASP A 248 11.88 -39.02 -20.08
CA ASP A 248 12.17 -40.38 -19.64
C ASP A 248 11.41 -40.56 -18.33
N ASP A 249 10.56 -41.58 -18.33
CA ASP A 249 9.92 -42.21 -17.19
C ASP A 249 10.92 -42.54 -16.07
N VAL A 250 10.45 -42.70 -14.83
CA VAL A 250 10.81 -43.82 -13.92
C VAL A 250 10.14 -43.63 -12.55
N SER A 251 9.35 -44.66 -12.22
CA SER A 251 9.12 -45.30 -10.91
C SER A 251 8.31 -44.60 -9.83
N ASP A 252 7.11 -45.18 -9.62
CA ASP A 252 6.58 -45.52 -8.31
C ASP A 252 7.68 -46.00 -7.35
N ASP A 253 7.65 -45.53 -6.10
CA ASP A 253 7.75 -46.45 -4.96
C ASP A 253 7.27 -45.79 -3.67
N ALA A 254 6.51 -46.60 -2.95
CA ALA A 254 5.92 -46.32 -1.65
C ALA A 254 6.99 -46.11 -0.57
N HIS A 255 6.65 -45.33 0.46
CA HIS A 255 7.00 -45.75 1.82
C HIS A 255 6.01 -45.20 2.86
N GLU A 256 5.40 -46.17 3.53
CA GLU A 256 4.77 -46.09 4.84
C GLU A 256 5.70 -45.44 5.88
N GLY A 257 5.10 -44.80 6.89
CA GLY A 257 5.84 -44.29 8.04
C GLY A 257 4.97 -43.66 9.11
N TYR A 258 4.03 -44.44 9.66
CA TYR A 258 3.39 -44.16 10.94
C TYR A 258 4.45 -44.27 12.06
N LEU A 259 4.62 -43.22 12.87
CA LEU A 259 5.23 -43.34 14.19
C LEU A 259 4.69 -42.23 15.10
N SER A 260 3.67 -42.61 15.86
CA SER A 260 3.25 -41.98 17.12
C SER A 260 4.29 -42.23 18.20
N ILE A 261 4.65 -41.18 18.95
CA ILE A 261 5.33 -41.28 20.24
C ILE A 261 4.57 -40.40 21.22
N GLU A 262 4.45 -40.95 22.42
CA GLU A 262 3.77 -40.54 23.65
C GLU A 262 4.09 -39.13 24.16
#